data_AF-A0A7X5DHL0-F1
#
_entry.id   AF-A0A7X5DHL0-F1
#
_cell.length_a   1.000
_cell.length_b   1.000
_cell.length_c   1.000
_cell.angle_alpha   90.00
_cell.angle_beta   90.00
_cell.angle_gamma   90.00
#
_symmetry.space_group_name_H-M   'P 1'
#
loop_
_entity.id
_entity.type
_entity.pdbx_description
1 polymer ?
#
loop_
_entity_poly.entity_id
_entity_poly.type
_entity_poly.pdbx_seq_one_letter_code
_entity_poly.pdbx_strand_id
1 'polypeptide(L)'
;RGGKAVGSYKVTVTGRGAYAGTKTATFHIVPKGTSVKKLTKAKRAFAVKWKKPSKAALKQTTGYQVRWSTSKKFTKKTTKTMTVKATSAAGRKCTLKVSKLKTKKRYYVQVRAYKKVGGKTYYSSWSKAKTVKTNR
;
A
#
# COMPACT_ATOMS: atom_id res chain seq x y z
N ARG A 1 -9.84 24.21 -8.24
CA ARG A 1 -9.27 23.20 -9.15
C ARG A 1 -8.31 22.30 -8.36
N GLY A 2 -8.71 21.07 -8.03
CA GLY A 2 -7.91 20.13 -7.25
C GLY A 2 -8.73 18.87 -6.96
N GLY A 3 -8.09 17.71 -6.78
CA GLY A 3 -8.79 16.47 -6.43
C GLY A 3 -8.75 15.33 -7.45
N LYS A 4 -7.83 15.35 -8.43
CA LYS A 4 -7.60 14.19 -9.34
C LYS A 4 -6.33 13.39 -9.02
N ALA A 5 -5.34 14.03 -8.37
CA ALA A 5 -4.07 13.40 -8.03
C ALA A 5 -4.04 13.02 -6.54
N VAL A 6 -3.11 12.15 -6.16
CA VAL A 6 -2.85 11.86 -4.75
C VAL A 6 -2.36 13.13 -4.07
N GLY A 7 -2.91 13.44 -2.90
CA GLY A 7 -2.59 14.66 -2.18
C GLY A 7 -3.61 15.00 -1.10
N SER A 8 -3.37 16.13 -0.44
CA SER A 8 -4.28 16.72 0.55
C SER A 8 -4.96 17.92 -0.08
N TYR A 9 -6.28 18.00 0.05
CA TYR A 9 -7.09 19.04 -0.55
C TYR A 9 -8.02 19.65 0.50
N LYS A 10 -8.30 20.94 0.36
CA LYS A 10 -9.21 21.69 1.23
C LYS A 10 -10.38 22.20 0.40
N VAL A 11 -11.58 22.11 0.95
CA VAL A 11 -12.81 22.72 0.43
C VAL A 11 -13.24 23.75 1.45
N THR A 12 -13.34 25.00 1.03
CA THR A 12 -13.86 26.09 1.86
C THR A 12 -15.27 26.41 1.39
N VAL A 13 -16.21 26.34 2.32
CA VAL A 13 -17.59 26.78 2.13
C VAL A 13 -17.72 28.13 2.80
N THR A 14 -18.17 29.12 2.03
CA THR A 14 -18.36 30.50 2.49
C THR A 14 -19.84 30.82 2.47
N GLY A 15 -20.42 31.04 3.65
CA GLY A 15 -21.79 31.53 3.81
C GLY A 15 -21.88 33.04 3.57
N ARG A 16 -23.05 33.51 3.15
CA ARG A 16 -23.37 34.93 2.91
C ARG A 16 -24.67 35.31 3.65
N GLY A 17 -24.90 36.61 3.85
CA GLY A 17 -26.09 37.12 4.55
C GLY A 17 -26.09 36.80 6.04
N ALA A 18 -27.24 36.47 6.61
CA ALA A 18 -27.40 36.12 8.03
C ALA A 18 -26.58 34.88 8.47
N TYR A 19 -26.08 34.09 7.52
CA TYR A 19 -25.24 32.91 7.76
C TYR A 19 -23.79 33.14 7.35
N ALA A 20 -23.30 34.39 7.47
CA ALA A 20 -21.93 34.75 7.14
C ALA A 20 -20.92 33.94 7.97
N GLY A 21 -19.91 33.41 7.30
CA GLY A 21 -18.87 32.60 7.93
C GLY A 21 -18.18 31.67 6.94
N THR A 22 -17.04 31.12 7.33
CA THR A 22 -16.35 30.11 6.52
C THR A 22 -16.16 28.83 7.31
N LYS A 23 -16.39 27.69 6.64
CA LYS A 23 -15.96 26.38 7.14
C LYS A 23 -15.07 25.71 6.11
N THR A 24 -13.97 25.15 6.58
CA THR A 24 -13.03 24.42 5.73
C THR A 24 -13.05 22.94 6.08
N ALA A 25 -13.33 22.09 5.10
CA ALA A 25 -13.19 20.64 5.19
C ALA A 25 -11.92 20.19 4.46
N THR A 26 -11.17 19.26 5.04
CA THR A 26 -9.97 18.69 4.42
C THR A 26 -10.24 17.23 4.04
N PHE A 27 -9.80 16.83 2.85
CA PHE A 27 -9.86 15.44 2.42
C PHE A 27 -8.54 14.99 1.79
N HIS A 28 -8.28 13.68 1.86
CA HIS A 28 -7.07 13.07 1.32
C HIS A 28 -7.42 12.14 0.16
N ILE A 29 -6.70 12.30 -0.96
CA ILE A 29 -6.72 11.32 -2.04
C ILE A 29 -5.52 10.41 -1.88
N VAL A 30 -5.77 9.12 -1.73
CA VAL A 30 -4.75 8.08 -1.57
C VAL A 30 -4.56 7.30 -2.89
N PRO A 31 -3.38 6.68 -3.12
CA PRO A 31 -3.19 5.86 -4.31
C PRO A 31 -4.19 4.69 -4.36
N LYS A 32 -4.49 4.21 -5.57
CA LYS A 32 -5.34 3.01 -5.72
C LYS A 32 -4.64 1.80 -5.09
N GLY A 33 -5.34 1.13 -4.18
CA GLY A 33 -4.85 -0.08 -3.53
C GLY A 33 -4.54 -1.20 -4.52
N THR A 34 -3.74 -2.17 -4.08
CA THR A 34 -3.44 -3.38 -4.85
C THR A 34 -3.78 -4.63 -4.03
N SER A 35 -3.74 -5.79 -4.67
CA SER A 35 -4.07 -7.07 -4.07
C SER A 35 -3.01 -8.11 -4.39
N VAL A 36 -2.77 -9.03 -3.45
CA VAL A 36 -1.89 -10.17 -3.68
C VAL A 36 -2.47 -11.06 -4.79
N LYS A 37 -1.74 -11.19 -5.89
CA LYS A 37 -2.07 -12.06 -7.03
C LYS A 37 -1.66 -13.50 -6.72
N LYS A 38 -0.40 -13.73 -6.35
CA LYS A 38 0.15 -15.06 -6.08
C LYS A 38 1.11 -15.04 -4.90
N LEU A 39 1.11 -16.11 -4.11
CA LEU A 39 2.14 -16.41 -3.11
C LEU A 39 2.79 -17.73 -3.48
N THR A 40 4.12 -17.74 -3.53
CA THR A 40 4.91 -18.94 -3.80
C THR A 40 5.71 -19.26 -2.54
N LYS A 41 5.53 -20.46 -1.99
CA LYS A 41 6.33 -20.97 -0.87
C LYS A 41 7.74 -21.33 -1.34
N ALA A 42 8.74 -21.13 -0.49
CA ALA A 42 10.11 -21.59 -0.69
C ALA A 42 10.75 -21.99 0.65
N LYS A 43 11.96 -22.58 0.60
CA LYS A 43 12.74 -22.92 1.79
C LYS A 43 13.10 -21.65 2.57
N ARG A 44 12.62 -21.56 3.82
CA ARG A 44 12.81 -20.37 4.69
C ARG A 44 12.42 -19.04 4.01
N ALA A 45 11.50 -19.08 3.06
CA ALA A 45 11.17 -17.93 2.22
C ALA A 45 9.77 -18.02 1.61
N PHE A 46 9.25 -16.89 1.14
CA PHE A 46 8.14 -16.85 0.19
C PHE A 46 8.35 -15.74 -0.84
N ALA A 47 7.77 -15.91 -2.02
CA ALA A 47 7.66 -14.83 -3.00
C ALA A 47 6.21 -14.37 -3.07
N VAL A 48 5.99 -13.06 -2.98
CA VAL A 48 4.69 -12.42 -3.15
C VAL A 48 4.66 -11.69 -4.48
N LYS A 49 3.64 -11.95 -5.29
CA LYS A 49 3.35 -11.21 -6.52
C LYS A 49 2.00 -10.53 -6.35
N TRP A 50 1.91 -9.23 -6.63
CA TRP A 50 0.64 -8.49 -6.59
C TRP A 50 0.14 -8.14 -7.99
N LYS A 51 -1.14 -7.76 -8.07
CA LYS A 51 -1.75 -7.36 -9.34
C LYS A 51 -1.02 -6.12 -9.88
N LYS A 52 -0.69 -6.17 -11.18
CA LYS A 52 -0.14 -5.01 -11.90
C LYS A 52 -1.24 -3.95 -11.95
N PRO A 53 -1.02 -2.74 -11.43
CA PRO A 53 -2.02 -1.68 -11.54
C PRO A 53 -2.14 -1.17 -12.98
N SER A 54 -3.23 -0.47 -13.26
CA SER A 54 -3.44 0.24 -14.52
C SER A 54 -2.42 1.38 -14.71
N LYS A 55 -2.23 1.81 -15.96
CA LYS A 55 -1.29 2.90 -16.33
C LYS A 55 -1.59 4.20 -15.55
N ALA A 56 -2.87 4.53 -15.36
CA ALA A 56 -3.30 5.69 -14.57
C ALA A 56 -2.90 5.59 -13.09
N ALA A 57 -3.15 4.44 -12.46
CA ALA A 57 -2.80 4.22 -11.05
C ALA A 57 -1.28 4.29 -10.82
N LEU A 58 -0.48 3.93 -11.82
CA LEU A 58 0.99 3.99 -11.74
C LEU A 58 1.53 5.41 -11.74
N LYS A 59 0.97 6.32 -12.53
CA LYS A 59 1.32 7.74 -12.47
C LYS A 59 1.14 8.28 -11.03
N GLN A 60 0.13 7.75 -10.34
CA GLN A 60 -0.23 8.07 -8.98
C GLN A 60 0.39 7.14 -7.92
N THR A 61 1.39 6.31 -8.25
CA THR A 61 2.04 5.37 -7.30
C THR A 61 3.56 5.49 -7.35
N THR A 62 4.21 5.74 -6.22
CA THR A 62 5.69 5.72 -6.10
C THR A 62 6.21 4.30 -5.87
N GLY A 63 5.43 3.45 -5.20
CA GLY A 63 5.80 2.08 -4.93
C GLY A 63 4.77 1.34 -4.11
N TYR A 64 5.20 0.23 -3.53
CA TYR A 64 4.37 -0.66 -2.72
C TYR A 64 5.01 -0.94 -1.38
N GLN A 65 4.18 -1.28 -0.41
CA GLN A 65 4.62 -1.87 0.83
C GLN A 65 4.02 -3.26 0.96
N VAL A 66 4.87 -4.21 1.32
CA VAL A 66 4.47 -5.56 1.69
C VAL A 66 4.68 -5.68 3.18
N ARG A 67 3.64 -6.04 3.92
CA ARG A 67 3.78 -6.45 5.32
C ARG A 67 3.47 -7.92 5.47
N TRP A 68 4.17 -8.57 6.39
CA TRP A 68 3.90 -9.94 6.76
C TRP A 68 4.04 -10.16 8.26
N SER A 69 3.25 -11.09 8.78
CA SER A 69 3.23 -11.40 10.20
C SER A 69 2.92 -12.88 10.44
N THR A 70 3.35 -13.42 11.57
CA THR A 70 2.89 -14.73 12.05
C THR A 70 1.55 -14.65 12.78
N SER A 71 1.06 -13.44 13.09
CA SER A 71 -0.25 -13.19 13.69
C SER A 71 -1.23 -12.63 12.66
N LYS A 72 -2.45 -13.16 12.63
CA LYS A 72 -3.55 -12.64 11.78
C LYS A 72 -3.90 -11.19 12.10
N LYS A 73 -3.64 -10.74 13.34
CA LYS A 73 -3.90 -9.38 13.83
C LYS A 73 -2.77 -8.39 13.47
N PHE A 74 -1.68 -8.85 12.84
CA PHE A 74 -0.52 -8.00 12.49
C PHE A 74 0.01 -7.18 13.69
N THR A 75 0.27 -7.83 14.82
CA THR A 75 0.83 -7.16 16.01
C THR A 75 2.24 -6.63 15.73
N LYS A 76 2.62 -5.51 16.36
CA LYS A 76 3.91 -4.81 16.14
C LYS A 76 5.12 -5.77 16.27
N LYS A 77 5.11 -6.63 17.30
CA LYS A 77 6.19 -7.60 17.58
C LYS A 77 6.40 -8.64 16.47
N THR A 78 5.35 -9.03 15.76
CA THR A 78 5.39 -10.12 14.77
C THR A 78 5.33 -9.63 13.33
N THR A 79 5.08 -8.34 13.13
CA THR A 79 4.87 -7.75 11.81
C THR A 79 6.14 -7.11 11.30
N LYS A 80 6.55 -7.53 10.11
CA LYS A 80 7.61 -6.88 9.35
C LYS A 80 7.02 -6.23 8.11
N THR A 81 7.60 -5.12 7.69
CA THR A 81 7.19 -4.39 6.50
C THR A 81 8.42 -4.10 5.64
N MET A 82 8.30 -4.32 4.34
CA MET A 82 9.29 -3.89 3.35
C MET A 82 8.65 -2.97 2.32
N THR A 83 9.42 -1.98 1.92
CA THR A 83 9.04 -1.02 0.88
C THR A 83 9.71 -1.41 -0.43
N VAL A 84 8.93 -1.43 -1.51
CA VAL A 84 9.37 -1.75 -2.87
C VAL A 84 9.08 -0.53 -3.74
N LYS A 85 10.13 0.17 -4.18
CA LYS A 85 9.98 1.28 -5.14
C LYS A 85 9.54 0.72 -6.50
N ALA A 86 8.61 1.41 -7.16
CA ALA A 86 8.27 1.11 -8.55
C ALA A 86 9.33 1.78 -9.45
N THR A 87 10.19 1.01 -10.11
CA THR A 87 11.15 1.53 -11.10
C THR A 87 10.45 1.88 -12.41
N SER A 88 10.90 2.97 -13.04
CA SER A 88 10.21 3.69 -14.12
C SER A 88 10.43 3.15 -15.53
N ALA A 89 11.42 2.30 -15.77
CA ALA A 89 11.70 1.79 -17.11
C ALA A 89 11.40 0.29 -17.20
N ALA A 90 10.45 -0.10 -18.05
CA ALA A 90 10.12 -1.47 -18.50
C ALA A 90 9.71 -2.55 -17.47
N GLY A 91 10.10 -2.47 -16.19
CA GLY A 91 9.92 -3.52 -15.20
C GLY A 91 9.23 -3.03 -13.93
N ARG A 92 7.90 -2.89 -13.95
CA ARG A 92 7.11 -2.63 -12.73
C ARG A 92 7.28 -3.81 -11.79
N LYS A 93 8.19 -3.71 -10.82
CA LYS A 93 8.49 -4.76 -9.85
C LYS A 93 7.28 -5.02 -8.97
N CYS A 94 6.39 -5.89 -9.46
CA CYS A 94 5.18 -6.35 -8.77
C CYS A 94 5.43 -7.64 -7.97
N THR A 95 6.68 -7.86 -7.57
CA THR A 95 7.12 -9.07 -6.88
C THR A 95 8.13 -8.73 -5.79
N LEU A 96 8.07 -9.46 -4.69
CA LEU A 96 9.04 -9.40 -3.61
C LEU A 96 9.31 -10.82 -3.11
N LYS A 97 10.59 -11.18 -3.02
CA LYS A 97 11.04 -12.40 -2.32
C LYS A 97 11.41 -12.02 -0.90
N VAL A 98 10.73 -12.61 0.07
CA VAL A 98 11.02 -12.48 1.50
C VAL A 98 11.74 -13.75 1.94
N SER A 99 12.98 -13.62 2.39
CA SER A 99 13.83 -14.73 2.84
C SER A 99 14.14 -14.64 4.33
N LYS A 100 14.95 -15.59 4.84
CA LYS A 100 15.38 -15.65 6.25
C LYS A 100 14.20 -15.78 7.22
N LEU A 101 13.16 -16.51 6.81
CA LEU A 101 11.97 -16.78 7.61
C LEU A 101 12.13 -18.07 8.44
N LYS A 102 11.32 -18.20 9.49
CA LYS A 102 11.22 -19.41 10.29
C LYS A 102 10.62 -20.53 9.42
N THR A 103 11.18 -21.74 9.49
CA THR A 103 10.69 -22.92 8.76
C THR A 103 9.33 -23.37 9.29
N LYS A 104 8.51 -23.99 8.43
CA LYS A 104 7.19 -24.58 8.79
C LYS A 104 6.20 -23.62 9.48
N LYS A 105 6.42 -22.30 9.45
CA LYS A 105 5.54 -21.29 10.05
C LYS A 105 4.59 -20.70 9.02
N ARG A 106 3.37 -20.39 9.46
CA ARG A 106 2.36 -19.68 8.66
C ARG A 106 2.60 -18.18 8.76
N TYR A 107 2.62 -17.52 7.61
CA TYR A 107 2.73 -16.07 7.49
C TYR A 107 1.48 -15.51 6.79
N TYR A 108 0.94 -14.43 7.35
CA TYR A 108 -0.11 -13.60 6.77
C TYR A 108 0.56 -12.46 6.05
N VAL A 109 0.25 -12.27 4.77
CA VAL A 109 0.90 -11.31 3.88
C VAL A 109 -0.15 -10.35 3.34
N GLN A 110 0.16 -9.06 3.38
CA GLN A 110 -0.65 -7.99 2.80
C GLN A 110 0.23 -7.05 1.98
N VAL A 111 -0.40 -6.40 1.01
CA VAL A 111 0.25 -5.41 0.16
C VAL A 111 -0.58 -4.13 0.13
N ARG A 112 0.08 -2.98 0.02
CA ARG A 112 -0.56 -1.68 -0.24
C ARG A 112 0.29 -0.86 -1.20
N ALA A 113 -0.35 0.03 -1.96
CA ALA A 113 0.33 1.06 -2.73
C ALA A 113 0.63 2.29 -1.86
N TYR A 114 1.72 2.99 -2.16
CA TYR A 114 2.05 4.30 -1.58
C TYR A 114 2.52 5.28 -2.65
N LYS A 115 2.35 6.57 -2.37
CA LYS A 115 2.79 7.67 -3.22
C LYS A 115 3.35 8.78 -2.36
N LYS A 116 4.52 9.28 -2.74
CA LYS A 116 5.14 10.45 -2.13
C LYS A 116 4.79 11.69 -2.94
N VAL A 117 4.30 12.73 -2.27
CA VAL A 117 3.95 14.03 -2.84
C VAL A 117 4.43 15.11 -1.87
N GLY A 118 5.34 15.98 -2.31
CA GLY A 118 5.86 17.08 -1.49
C GLY A 118 6.37 16.64 -0.11
N GLY A 119 7.20 15.59 -0.03
CA GLY A 119 7.71 15.05 1.22
C GLY A 119 6.74 14.17 2.03
N LYS A 120 5.42 14.34 1.86
CA LYS A 120 4.40 13.52 2.55
C LYS A 120 4.16 12.19 1.82
N THR A 121 3.97 11.13 2.59
CA THR A 121 3.65 9.80 2.04
C THR A 121 2.18 9.45 2.26
N TYR A 122 1.47 9.17 1.18
CA TYR A 122 0.08 8.75 1.17
C TYR A 122 0.00 7.24 0.92
N TYR A 123 -0.78 6.56 1.76
CA TYR A 123 -0.92 5.11 1.71
C TYR A 123 -2.35 4.71 1.37
N SER A 124 -2.48 3.74 0.48
CA SER A 124 -3.75 3.02 0.32
C SER A 124 -4.03 2.09 1.50
N SER A 125 -5.28 1.66 1.62
CA SER A 125 -5.68 0.59 2.53
C SER A 125 -4.92 -0.70 2.23
N TRP A 126 -4.67 -1.50 3.28
CA TRP A 126 -4.07 -2.81 3.13
C TRP A 126 -4.99 -3.76 2.36
N SER A 127 -4.40 -4.59 1.50
CA SER A 127 -5.14 -5.66 0.84
C SER A 127 -5.72 -6.67 1.83
N LYS A 128 -6.70 -7.47 1.39
CA LYS A 128 -7.06 -8.70 2.11
C LYS A 128 -5.82 -9.55 2.36
N ALA A 129 -5.69 -10.07 3.57
CA ALA A 129 -4.55 -10.90 3.95
C ALA A 129 -4.61 -12.25 3.21
N LYS A 130 -3.46 -12.68 2.69
CA LYS A 130 -3.27 -14.04 2.17
C LYS A 130 -2.24 -14.78 3.00
N THR A 131 -2.38 -16.10 3.10
CA THR A 131 -1.51 -16.93 3.92
C THR A 131 -0.55 -17.75 3.08
N VAL A 132 0.66 -17.94 3.59
CA VAL A 132 1.65 -18.88 3.04
C VAL A 132 2.37 -19.60 4.17
N LYS A 133 2.62 -20.91 4.02
CA LYS A 133 3.44 -21.69 4.95
C LYS A 133 4.83 -21.86 4.32
N THR A 134 5.87 -21.51 5.07
CA THR A 134 7.26 -21.69 4.64
C THR A 134 7.64 -23.17 4.65
N ASN A 135 8.48 -23.60 3.71
CA ASN A 135 8.96 -24.98 3.68
C ASN A 135 10.23 -25.15 4.54
N ARG A 136 10.59 -26.41 4.84
CA ARG A 136 11.84 -26.78 5.50
C ARG A 136 13.05 -26.29 4.69
#